data_AF-A0ABD5YN17-F1
#
_entry.id   AF-A0ABD5YN17-F1
#
_cell.length_a   1.000
_cell.length_b   1.000
_cell.length_c   1.000
_cell.angle_alpha   90.00
_cell.angle_beta   90.00
_cell.angle_gamma   90.00
#
_symmetry.space_group_name_H-M   'P 1'
#
loop_
_entity.id
_entity.type
_entity.pdbx_description
1 polymer ?
#
loop_
_entity_poly.entity_id
_entity_poly.type
_entity_poly.pdbx_seq_one_letter_code
_entity_poly.pdbx_strand_id
1 'polypeptide(L)'
;MGGRVTMEEATVKHETDDQLRVIGGMIALALGAYVAGNVIAFLVIMALQLVGIPVTDYPERLALISAFSLQGLGFGGVGLVYLMYSKDGSDLIRARIPNLSGISYLIGGIIAVLIGWGGVTFVITQLGVDPAQSELIESGLQNPALLLLLVPVSILLVGPAEELLYRGIVQGTIKRVIGPVPAIIIASAVFASIHVFGLIGSPTEMLVTLTVIFVLALILGSLYELSGNLVIPAIVHGLFNAIQFLIAYSQVMGIAAP
;
A
#
# COMPACT_ATOMS: atom_id res chain seq x y z
N MET A 1 -46.03 5.41 -23.97
CA MET A 1 -44.75 6.03 -23.59
C MET A 1 -44.22 5.60 -22.20
N GLY A 2 -45.04 5.08 -21.28
CA GLY A 2 -44.57 4.70 -19.93
C GLY A 2 -43.69 3.43 -19.81
N GLY A 3 -43.83 2.43 -20.69
CA GLY A 3 -43.10 1.15 -20.54
C GLY A 3 -41.61 1.16 -20.95
N ARG A 4 -41.15 2.19 -21.67
CA ARG A 4 -39.74 2.32 -22.08
C ARG A 4 -38.89 2.93 -20.97
N VAL A 5 -39.46 3.90 -20.24
CA VAL A 5 -38.85 4.58 -19.08
C VAL A 5 -38.62 3.58 -17.92
N THR A 6 -39.59 2.70 -17.64
CA THR A 6 -39.46 1.71 -16.55
C THR A 6 -38.38 0.65 -16.80
N MET A 7 -38.13 0.30 -18.06
CA MET A 7 -37.08 -0.67 -18.40
C MET A 7 -35.68 -0.04 -18.33
N GLU A 8 -35.55 1.22 -18.74
CA GLU A 8 -34.32 2.00 -18.63
C GLU A 8 -33.93 2.22 -17.16
N GLU A 9 -34.89 2.61 -16.32
CA GLU A 9 -34.68 2.75 -14.86
C GLU A 9 -34.29 1.43 -14.19
N ALA A 10 -34.93 0.32 -14.57
CA ALA A 10 -34.59 -1.00 -14.03
C ALA A 10 -33.18 -1.46 -14.45
N THR A 11 -32.75 -1.14 -15.67
CA THR A 11 -31.42 -1.49 -16.19
C THR A 11 -30.32 -0.69 -15.49
N VAL A 12 -30.51 0.63 -15.37
CA VAL A 12 -29.56 1.52 -14.66
C VAL A 12 -29.43 1.13 -13.19
N LYS A 13 -30.54 0.78 -12.53
CA LYS A 13 -30.52 0.32 -11.14
C LYS A 13 -29.73 -0.99 -10.98
N HIS A 14 -29.94 -1.96 -11.87
CA HIS A 14 -29.22 -3.23 -11.83
C HIS A 14 -27.70 -3.04 -12.05
N GLU A 15 -27.32 -2.18 -12.99
CA GLU A 15 -25.92 -1.83 -13.25
C GLU A 15 -25.26 -1.15 -12.04
N THR A 16 -25.98 -0.23 -11.40
CA THR A 16 -25.52 0.45 -10.18
C THR A 16 -25.35 -0.52 -9.01
N ASP A 17 -26.30 -1.43 -8.81
CA ASP A 17 -26.23 -2.45 -7.75
C ASP A 17 -25.02 -3.38 -7.95
N ASP A 18 -24.73 -3.76 -9.19
CA ASP A 18 -23.57 -4.58 -9.53
C ASP A 18 -22.24 -3.82 -9.35
N GLN A 19 -22.18 -2.55 -9.73
CA GLN A 19 -21.02 -1.68 -9.46
C GLN A 19 -20.74 -1.59 -7.96
N LEU A 20 -21.75 -1.30 -7.15
CA LEU A 20 -21.61 -1.18 -5.70
C LEU A 20 -21.18 -2.50 -5.04
N ARG A 21 -21.70 -3.64 -5.52
CA ARG A 21 -21.27 -4.96 -5.05
C ARG A 21 -19.80 -5.21 -5.33
N VAL A 22 -19.31 -4.88 -6.53
CA VAL A 22 -17.90 -5.06 -6.89
C VAL A 22 -17.00 -4.14 -6.06
N ILE A 23 -17.36 -2.87 -5.92
CA ILE A 23 -16.60 -1.90 -5.11
C ILE A 23 -16.55 -2.35 -3.65
N GLY A 24 -17.71 -2.65 -3.06
CA GLY A 24 -17.82 -3.13 -1.68
C GLY A 24 -17.05 -4.43 -1.46
N GLY A 25 -17.11 -5.37 -2.41
CA GLY A 25 -16.35 -6.62 -2.36
C GLY A 25 -14.84 -6.41 -2.39
N MET A 26 -14.33 -5.48 -3.20
CA MET A 26 -12.89 -5.18 -3.25
C MET A 26 -12.40 -4.44 -2.01
N ILE A 27 -13.21 -3.54 -1.45
CA ILE A 27 -12.91 -2.90 -0.14
C ILE A 27 -12.87 -3.97 0.96
N ALA A 28 -13.87 -4.85 1.01
CA ALA A 28 -13.94 -5.92 1.99
C ALA A 28 -12.75 -6.90 1.84
N LEU A 29 -12.34 -7.22 0.62
CA LEU A 29 -11.16 -8.04 0.35
C LEU A 29 -9.88 -7.39 0.91
N ALA A 30 -9.67 -6.09 0.65
CA ALA A 30 -8.49 -5.37 1.12
C ALA A 30 -8.43 -5.30 2.66
N LEU A 31 -9.55 -4.96 3.29
CA LEU A 31 -9.66 -4.93 4.76
C LEU A 31 -9.53 -6.34 5.36
N GLY A 32 -10.13 -7.35 4.71
CA GLY A 32 -10.02 -8.74 5.11
C GLY A 32 -8.58 -9.25 5.04
N ALA A 33 -7.83 -8.88 4.00
CA ALA A 33 -6.41 -9.20 3.86
C ALA A 33 -5.57 -8.57 4.98
N TYR A 34 -5.86 -7.31 5.35
CA TYR A 34 -5.21 -6.62 6.47
C TYR A 34 -5.48 -7.34 7.80
N VAL A 35 -6.75 -7.67 8.08
CA VAL A 35 -7.15 -8.37 9.31
C VAL A 35 -6.54 -9.77 9.35
N ALA A 36 -6.60 -10.52 8.25
CA ALA A 36 -6.03 -11.87 8.17
C ALA A 36 -4.53 -11.85 8.45
N GLY A 37 -3.79 -10.92 7.85
CA GLY A 37 -2.35 -10.76 8.08
C GLY A 37 -2.00 -10.48 9.54
N ASN A 38 -2.75 -9.58 10.20
CA ASN A 38 -2.56 -9.27 11.62
C ASN A 38 -2.94 -10.44 12.55
N VAL A 39 -4.02 -11.17 12.24
CA VAL A 39 -4.39 -12.38 12.99
C VAL A 39 -3.29 -13.43 12.87
N ILE A 40 -2.73 -13.63 11.67
CA ILE A 40 -1.60 -14.54 11.47
C ILE A 40 -0.39 -14.09 12.28
N ALA A 41 -0.03 -12.80 12.24
CA ALA A 41 1.07 -12.25 13.02
C ALA A 41 0.89 -12.54 14.51
N PHE A 42 -0.30 -12.25 15.06
CA PHE A 42 -0.64 -12.51 16.45
C PHE A 42 -0.49 -13.99 16.82
N LEU A 43 -1.02 -14.90 16.00
CA LEU A 43 -0.93 -16.34 16.25
C LEU A 43 0.52 -16.84 16.20
N VAL A 44 1.33 -16.33 15.28
CA VAL A 44 2.77 -16.67 15.19
C VAL A 44 3.53 -16.16 16.42
N ILE A 45 3.31 -14.91 16.82
CA ILE A 45 3.94 -14.32 18.02
C ILE A 45 3.57 -15.14 19.26
N MET A 46 2.29 -15.45 19.43
CA MET A 46 1.79 -16.25 20.55
C MET A 46 2.41 -17.65 20.58
N ALA A 47 2.48 -18.33 19.43
CA ALA A 47 3.07 -19.66 19.33
C ALA A 47 4.57 -19.67 19.71
N LEU A 48 5.32 -18.67 19.24
CA LEU A 48 6.75 -18.51 19.57
C LEU A 48 6.95 -18.25 21.07
N GLN A 49 6.13 -17.39 21.67
CA GLN A 49 6.19 -17.13 23.10
C GLN A 49 5.87 -18.36 23.94
N LEU A 50 4.88 -19.17 23.54
CA LEU A 50 4.51 -20.41 24.23
C LEU A 50 5.64 -21.45 24.27
N VAL A 51 6.53 -21.45 23.25
CA VAL A 51 7.72 -22.32 23.22
C VAL A 51 8.98 -21.66 23.80
N GLY A 52 8.82 -20.52 24.48
CA GLY A 52 9.90 -19.83 25.19
C GLY A 52 10.81 -18.97 24.30
N ILE A 53 10.40 -18.65 23.07
CA ILE A 53 11.13 -17.73 22.19
C ILE A 53 10.66 -16.30 22.47
N PRO A 54 11.50 -15.41 23.03
CA PRO A 54 11.12 -14.02 23.26
C PRO A 54 11.04 -13.28 21.93
N VAL A 55 9.89 -12.68 21.65
CA VAL A 55 9.64 -11.91 20.42
C VAL A 55 9.40 -10.44 20.75
N THR A 56 8.62 -10.16 21.79
CA THR A 56 8.19 -8.80 22.17
C THR A 56 9.32 -7.89 22.61
N ASP A 57 10.43 -8.47 23.07
CA ASP A 57 11.60 -7.71 23.55
C ASP A 57 12.54 -7.29 22.40
N TYR A 58 12.26 -7.74 21.17
CA TYR A 58 13.13 -7.60 20.00
C TYR A 58 12.35 -6.96 18.84
N PRO A 59 12.43 -5.63 18.67
CA PRO A 59 11.69 -4.90 17.63
C PRO A 59 11.92 -5.44 16.21
N GLU A 60 13.13 -5.92 15.92
CA GLU A 60 13.45 -6.51 14.62
C GLU A 60 12.73 -7.82 14.35
N ARG A 61 12.48 -8.63 15.39
CA ARG A 61 11.70 -9.87 15.26
C ARG A 61 10.23 -9.55 15.04
N LEU A 62 9.69 -8.60 15.81
CA LEU A 62 8.32 -8.12 15.63
C LEU A 62 8.11 -7.58 14.21
N ALA A 63 8.99 -6.69 13.75
CA ALA A 63 8.90 -6.11 12.42
C ALA A 63 8.96 -7.16 11.31
N LEU A 64 9.85 -8.15 11.41
CA LEU A 64 9.92 -9.25 10.44
C LEU A 64 8.66 -10.12 10.45
N ILE A 65 8.21 -10.56 11.63
CA ILE A 65 7.00 -11.39 11.74
C ILE A 65 5.80 -10.64 11.18
N SER A 66 5.64 -9.36 11.53
CA SER A 66 4.59 -8.50 11.01
C SER A 66 4.71 -8.31 9.49
N ALA A 67 5.91 -8.04 8.95
CA ALA A 67 6.10 -7.89 7.51
C ALA A 67 5.76 -9.18 6.75
N PHE A 68 6.26 -10.34 7.17
CA PHE A 68 5.96 -11.60 6.50
C PHE A 68 4.48 -12.01 6.64
N SER A 69 3.87 -11.77 7.80
CA SER A 69 2.48 -12.14 8.04
C SER A 69 1.51 -11.20 7.33
N LEU A 70 1.69 -9.89 7.48
CA LEU A 70 0.80 -8.91 6.88
C LEU A 70 1.04 -8.75 5.38
N GLN A 71 2.30 -8.51 4.97
CA GLN A 71 2.63 -8.23 3.58
C GLN A 71 2.69 -9.54 2.79
N GLY A 72 3.44 -10.51 3.28
CA GLY A 72 3.58 -11.80 2.60
C GLY A 72 2.28 -12.59 2.54
N LEU A 73 1.70 -12.94 3.68
CA LEU A 73 0.54 -13.84 3.75
C LEU A 73 -0.80 -13.10 3.64
N GLY A 74 -0.94 -11.96 4.31
CA GLY A 74 -2.12 -11.12 4.25
C GLY A 74 -2.33 -10.59 2.84
N PHE A 75 -1.50 -9.65 2.38
CA PHE A 75 -1.72 -9.01 1.08
C PHE A 75 -1.30 -9.90 -0.09
N GLY A 76 -0.06 -10.41 -0.08
CA GLY A 76 0.46 -11.28 -1.12
C GLY A 76 -0.34 -12.57 -1.23
N GLY A 77 -0.51 -13.29 -0.12
CA GLY A 77 -1.22 -14.57 -0.07
C GLY A 77 -2.70 -14.46 -0.43
N VAL A 78 -3.46 -13.53 0.19
CA VAL A 78 -4.87 -13.32 -0.19
C VAL A 78 -4.98 -12.87 -1.64
N GLY A 79 -4.06 -12.02 -2.10
CA GLY A 79 -4.02 -11.61 -3.49
C GLY A 79 -3.83 -12.79 -4.44
N LEU A 80 -2.84 -13.65 -4.20
CA LEU A 80 -2.61 -14.86 -4.99
C LEU A 80 -3.80 -15.81 -4.96
N VAL A 81 -4.43 -16.03 -3.80
CA VAL A 81 -5.64 -16.84 -3.68
C VAL A 81 -6.77 -16.25 -4.53
N TYR A 82 -7.01 -14.94 -4.45
CA TYR A 82 -8.03 -14.28 -5.28
C TYR A 82 -7.77 -14.52 -6.77
N LEU A 83 -6.52 -14.42 -7.20
CA LEU A 83 -6.12 -14.61 -8.59
C LEU A 83 -6.28 -16.06 -9.06
N MET A 84 -6.02 -17.04 -8.19
CA MET A 84 -6.23 -18.46 -8.50
C MET A 84 -7.70 -18.81 -8.74
N TYR A 85 -8.62 -18.09 -8.09
CA TYR A 85 -10.07 -18.31 -8.25
C TYR A 85 -10.74 -17.33 -9.23
N SER A 86 -10.02 -16.31 -9.70
CA SER A 86 -10.52 -15.33 -10.66
C SER A 86 -10.26 -15.81 -12.09
N LYS A 87 -11.33 -15.94 -12.88
CA LYS A 87 -11.25 -16.38 -14.29
C LYS A 87 -10.38 -15.47 -15.16
N ASP A 88 -10.35 -14.18 -14.84
CA ASP A 88 -9.63 -13.14 -15.60
C ASP A 88 -8.48 -12.53 -14.79
N GLY A 89 -7.92 -13.31 -13.84
CA GLY A 89 -6.87 -12.85 -12.92
C GLY A 89 -5.58 -12.44 -13.63
N SER A 90 -5.22 -13.10 -14.74
CA SER A 90 -4.03 -12.75 -15.54
C SER A 90 -4.10 -11.35 -16.13
N ASP A 91 -5.29 -10.87 -16.47
CA ASP A 91 -5.48 -9.53 -17.03
C ASP A 91 -5.37 -8.43 -15.96
N LEU A 92 -5.57 -8.80 -14.68
CA LEU A 92 -5.38 -7.94 -13.52
C LEU A 92 -3.89 -7.79 -13.17
N ILE A 93 -3.09 -8.85 -13.37
CA ILE A 93 -1.65 -8.83 -13.09
C ILE A 93 -0.88 -8.64 -14.39
N ARG A 94 -0.71 -7.39 -14.81
CA ARG A 94 0.20 -7.08 -15.93
C ARG A 94 1.64 -7.05 -15.42
N ALA A 95 2.20 -8.17 -14.98
CA ALA A 95 3.60 -8.24 -14.52
C ALA A 95 4.55 -8.58 -15.67
N ARG A 96 5.46 -7.65 -16.00
CA ARG A 96 6.49 -7.84 -17.03
C ARG A 96 7.82 -7.30 -16.56
N ILE A 97 8.93 -7.93 -16.97
CA ILE A 97 10.26 -7.37 -16.73
C ILE A 97 10.34 -6.01 -17.46
N PRO A 98 10.70 -4.91 -16.78
CA PRO A 98 10.82 -3.59 -17.42
C PRO A 98 11.81 -3.61 -18.58
N ASN A 99 11.37 -3.12 -19.74
CA ASN A 99 12.24 -2.83 -20.89
C ASN A 99 12.80 -1.40 -20.80
N LEU A 100 13.47 -0.89 -21.83
CA LEU A 100 14.03 0.48 -21.83
C LEU A 100 12.97 1.56 -21.55
N SER A 101 11.76 1.44 -22.10
CA SER A 101 10.65 2.34 -21.75
C SER A 101 10.19 2.17 -20.30
N GLY A 102 10.32 0.98 -19.72
CA GLY A 102 10.05 0.74 -18.30
C GLY A 102 11.02 1.52 -17.39
N ILE A 103 12.26 1.76 -17.82
CA ILE A 103 13.24 2.53 -17.06
C ILE A 103 12.79 3.99 -16.90
N SER A 104 12.23 4.62 -17.94
CA SER A 104 11.74 5.99 -17.82
C SER A 104 10.56 6.10 -16.85
N TYR A 105 9.67 5.11 -16.81
CA TYR A 105 8.61 5.04 -15.81
C TYR A 105 9.14 4.81 -14.39
N LEU A 106 10.20 4.01 -14.22
CA LEU A 106 10.84 3.83 -12.91
C LEU A 106 11.44 5.15 -12.40
N ILE A 107 12.24 5.82 -13.24
CA ILE A 107 12.88 7.10 -12.88
C ILE A 107 11.80 8.17 -12.64
N GLY A 108 10.86 8.33 -13.57
CA GLY A 108 9.77 9.30 -13.47
C GLY A 108 8.86 9.01 -12.28
N GLY A 109 8.60 7.74 -11.98
CA GLY A 109 7.84 7.30 -10.81
C GLY A 109 8.54 7.66 -9.51
N ILE A 110 9.84 7.38 -9.37
CA ILE A 110 10.64 7.76 -8.20
C ILE A 110 10.66 9.28 -8.01
N ILE A 111 10.91 10.03 -9.07
CA ILE A 111 10.89 11.50 -9.02
C ILE A 111 9.51 12.00 -8.59
N ALA A 112 8.43 11.44 -9.15
CA ALA A 112 7.07 11.84 -8.82
C ALA A 112 6.72 11.57 -7.35
N VAL A 113 7.05 10.39 -6.80
CA VAL A 113 6.77 10.10 -5.38
C VAL A 113 7.63 10.94 -4.45
N LEU A 114 8.89 11.23 -4.78
CA LEU A 114 9.74 12.11 -3.97
C LEU A 114 9.25 13.57 -3.98
N ILE A 115 8.85 14.08 -5.15
CA ILE A 115 8.25 15.41 -5.27
C ILE A 115 6.90 15.45 -4.56
N GLY A 116 6.07 14.41 -4.71
CA GLY A 116 4.77 14.32 -4.04
C GLY A 116 4.91 14.32 -2.52
N TRP A 117 5.82 13.50 -2.00
CA TRP A 117 6.14 13.44 -0.57
C TRP A 117 6.67 14.80 -0.07
N GLY A 118 7.78 15.29 -0.64
CA GLY A 118 8.42 16.53 -0.21
C GLY A 118 7.52 17.76 -0.38
N GLY A 119 6.76 17.83 -1.47
CA GLY A 119 5.85 18.94 -1.76
C GLY A 119 4.66 19.00 -0.80
N VAL A 120 3.99 17.86 -0.55
CA VAL A 120 2.86 17.81 0.40
C VAL A 120 3.36 18.07 1.82
N THR A 121 4.47 17.46 2.23
CA THR A 121 5.08 17.71 3.55
C THR A 121 5.50 19.17 3.71
N PHE A 122 6.08 19.79 2.67
CA PHE A 122 6.41 21.22 2.70
C PHE A 122 5.18 22.08 2.91
N VAL A 123 4.12 21.89 2.13
CA VAL A 123 2.88 22.68 2.26
C VAL A 123 2.29 22.55 3.66
N ILE A 124 2.25 21.34 4.20
CA ILE A 124 1.62 21.08 5.50
C ILE A 124 2.43 21.68 6.66
N THR A 125 3.76 21.59 6.61
CA THR A 125 4.61 22.22 7.63
C THR A 125 4.50 23.76 7.60
N GLN A 126 4.21 24.38 6.44
CA GLN A 126 3.88 25.81 6.38
C GLN A 126 2.56 26.17 7.09
N LEU A 127 1.67 25.20 7.28
CA LEU A 127 0.42 25.38 8.03
C LEU A 127 0.60 25.16 9.53
N GLY A 128 1.83 24.91 10.00
CA GLY A 128 2.15 24.71 11.41
C GLY A 128 1.67 23.37 11.98
N VAL A 129 1.49 22.37 11.11
CA VAL A 129 1.12 21.01 11.51
C VAL A 129 2.22 20.07 11.07
N ASP A 130 2.74 19.27 11.99
CA ASP A 130 3.74 18.26 11.69
C ASP A 130 3.08 16.95 11.22
N PRO A 131 3.75 16.14 10.37
CA PRO A 131 3.26 14.82 10.02
C PRO A 131 3.45 13.82 11.19
N ALA A 132 2.48 12.93 11.38
CA ALA A 132 2.64 11.80 12.29
C ALA A 132 3.79 10.90 11.85
N GLN A 133 4.48 10.32 12.82
CA GLN A 133 5.64 9.46 12.61
C GLN A 133 5.21 8.00 12.41
N SER A 134 5.97 7.26 11.61
CA SER A 134 5.78 5.81 11.48
C SER A 134 6.37 5.09 12.70
N GLU A 135 5.60 4.15 13.27
CA GLU A 135 6.07 3.28 14.36
C GLU A 135 7.33 2.49 14.00
N LEU A 136 7.45 2.05 12.75
CA LEU A 136 8.63 1.33 12.25
C LEU A 136 9.86 2.25 12.19
N ILE A 137 9.68 3.51 11.78
CA ILE A 137 10.77 4.48 11.78
C ILE A 137 11.18 4.79 13.21
N GLU A 138 10.23 5.07 14.10
CA GLU A 138 10.52 5.35 15.52
C GLU A 138 11.27 4.19 16.20
N SER A 139 10.82 2.96 15.99
CA SER A 139 11.52 1.76 16.46
C SER A 139 12.92 1.63 15.86
N GLY A 140 13.06 1.99 14.58
CA GLY A 140 14.34 1.98 13.88
C GLY A 140 15.31 3.07 14.32
N LEU A 141 14.83 4.21 14.81
CA LEU A 141 15.68 5.24 15.40
C LEU A 141 16.33 4.75 16.70
N GLN A 142 15.63 3.90 17.45
CA GLN A 142 16.13 3.25 18.66
C GLN A 142 17.00 2.02 18.35
N ASN A 143 16.80 1.38 17.19
CA ASN A 143 17.57 0.23 16.71
C ASN A 143 17.93 0.39 15.21
N PRO A 144 19.05 1.05 14.87
CA PRO A 144 19.38 1.38 13.47
C PRO A 144 19.56 0.15 12.56
N ALA A 145 19.90 -1.01 13.11
CA ALA A 145 19.99 -2.24 12.33
C ALA A 145 18.62 -2.64 11.72
N LEU A 146 17.52 -2.31 12.39
CA LEU A 146 16.17 -2.51 11.88
C LEU A 146 15.94 -1.69 10.60
N LEU A 147 16.39 -0.43 10.54
CA LEU A 147 16.23 0.40 9.35
C LEU A 147 16.93 -0.20 8.12
N LEU A 148 18.15 -0.73 8.30
CA LEU A 148 18.88 -1.41 7.23
C LEU A 148 18.20 -2.72 6.80
N LEU A 149 17.62 -3.46 7.76
CA LEU A 149 16.86 -4.67 7.48
C LEU A 149 15.58 -4.39 6.67
N LEU A 150 14.91 -3.27 6.96
CA LEU A 150 13.67 -2.90 6.28
C LEU A 150 13.88 -2.49 4.82
N VAL A 151 15.08 -2.04 4.42
CA VAL A 151 15.41 -1.69 3.03
C VAL A 151 15.14 -2.85 2.04
N PRO A 152 15.80 -4.02 2.16
CA PRO A 152 15.54 -5.13 1.25
C PRO A 152 14.13 -5.71 1.43
N VAL A 153 13.59 -5.72 2.66
CA VAL A 153 12.22 -6.18 2.93
C VAL A 153 11.20 -5.32 2.18
N SER A 154 11.38 -4.01 2.13
CA SER A 154 10.47 -3.12 1.42
C SER A 154 10.50 -3.32 -0.09
N ILE A 155 11.68 -3.52 -0.66
CA ILE A 155 11.84 -3.71 -2.10
C ILE A 155 11.31 -5.08 -2.55
N LEU A 156 11.60 -6.13 -1.79
CA LEU A 156 11.35 -7.51 -2.20
C LEU A 156 10.00 -8.05 -1.74
N LEU A 157 9.43 -7.50 -0.66
CA LEU A 157 8.21 -8.02 -0.06
C LEU A 157 7.10 -6.95 0.02
N VAL A 158 7.34 -5.83 0.71
CA VAL A 158 6.29 -4.83 0.99
C VAL A 158 5.72 -4.25 -0.31
N GLY A 159 6.58 -3.63 -1.13
CA GLY A 159 6.16 -3.01 -2.38
C GLY A 159 5.44 -4.01 -3.30
N PRO A 160 6.02 -5.17 -3.62
CA PRO A 160 5.35 -6.17 -4.45
C PRO A 160 4.02 -6.66 -3.90
N ALA A 161 3.92 -6.96 -2.60
CA ALA A 161 2.70 -7.51 -2.02
C ALA A 161 1.57 -6.47 -1.94
N GLU A 162 1.89 -5.25 -1.53
CA GLU A 162 0.90 -4.17 -1.46
C GLU A 162 0.44 -3.78 -2.86
N GLU A 163 1.34 -3.60 -3.82
CA GLU A 163 0.93 -3.26 -5.19
C GLU A 163 0.10 -4.37 -5.84
N LEU A 164 0.41 -5.65 -5.58
CA LEU A 164 -0.41 -6.77 -6.04
C LEU A 164 -1.87 -6.65 -5.58
N LEU A 165 -2.07 -6.43 -4.28
CA LEU A 165 -3.42 -6.33 -3.72
C LEU A 165 -4.12 -5.05 -4.18
N TYR A 166 -3.49 -3.89 -4.00
CA TYR A 166 -4.18 -2.62 -4.17
C TYR A 166 -4.27 -2.18 -5.63
N ARG A 167 -3.23 -2.40 -6.45
CA ARG A 167 -3.18 -1.90 -7.84
C ARG A 167 -3.59 -2.99 -8.81
N GLY A 168 -3.04 -4.18 -8.64
CA GLY A 168 -3.43 -5.35 -9.43
C GLY A 168 -4.91 -5.69 -9.22
N ILE A 169 -5.29 -6.00 -7.98
CA ILE A 169 -6.61 -6.58 -7.67
C ILE A 169 -7.68 -5.51 -7.42
N VAL A 170 -7.52 -4.66 -6.40
CA VAL A 170 -8.55 -3.70 -5.99
C VAL A 170 -8.81 -2.66 -7.09
N GLN A 171 -7.78 -1.90 -7.49
CA GLN A 171 -7.90 -0.91 -8.57
C GLN A 171 -8.27 -1.58 -9.90
N GLY A 172 -7.59 -2.68 -10.27
CA GLY A 172 -7.83 -3.38 -11.54
C GLY A 172 -9.25 -3.91 -11.68
N THR A 173 -9.84 -4.43 -10.60
CA THR A 173 -11.22 -4.94 -10.60
C THR A 173 -12.24 -3.80 -10.61
N ILE A 174 -12.07 -2.77 -9.77
CA ILE A 174 -12.97 -1.61 -9.74
C ILE A 174 -12.97 -0.86 -11.09
N LYS A 175 -11.80 -0.77 -11.74
CA LYS A 175 -11.67 -0.12 -13.05
C LYS A 175 -12.58 -0.75 -14.11
N ARG A 176 -12.84 -2.06 -14.03
CA ARG A 176 -13.69 -2.76 -15.01
C ARG A 176 -15.15 -2.32 -14.97
N VAL A 177 -15.61 -1.77 -13.84
CA VAL A 177 -17.02 -1.40 -13.64
C VAL A 177 -17.28 0.09 -13.67
N ILE A 178 -16.31 0.93 -13.29
CA ILE A 178 -16.49 2.40 -13.23
C ILE A 178 -15.35 3.20 -13.87
N GLY A 179 -14.39 2.54 -14.54
CA GLY A 179 -13.28 3.19 -15.22
C GLY A 179 -12.05 3.50 -14.34
N PRO A 180 -10.94 3.94 -14.95
CA PRO A 180 -9.62 3.97 -14.30
C PRO A 180 -9.49 5.05 -13.21
N VAL A 181 -9.98 6.27 -13.47
CA VAL A 181 -9.82 7.40 -12.55
C VAL A 181 -10.48 7.16 -11.18
N PRO A 182 -11.79 6.84 -11.09
CA PRO A 182 -12.41 6.58 -9.79
C PRO A 182 -11.85 5.32 -9.13
N ALA A 183 -11.43 4.31 -9.89
CA ALA A 183 -10.77 3.13 -9.34
C ALA A 183 -9.44 3.47 -8.65
N ILE A 184 -8.60 4.33 -9.26
CA ILE A 184 -7.36 4.82 -8.67
C ILE A 184 -7.65 5.56 -7.35
N ILE A 185 -8.65 6.45 -7.35
CA ILE A 185 -9.03 7.23 -6.16
C ILE A 185 -9.48 6.31 -5.04
N ILE A 186 -10.41 5.38 -5.31
CA ILE A 186 -10.96 4.47 -4.30
C ILE A 186 -9.86 3.56 -3.75
N ALA A 187 -9.07 2.91 -4.63
CA ALA A 187 -7.98 2.04 -4.19
C ALA A 187 -6.94 2.80 -3.35
N SER A 188 -6.62 4.05 -3.72
CA SER A 188 -5.70 4.90 -2.98
C SER A 188 -6.24 5.31 -1.61
N ALA A 189 -7.54 5.58 -1.51
CA ALA A 189 -8.19 5.90 -0.24
C ALA A 189 -8.20 4.70 0.73
N VAL A 190 -8.50 3.50 0.23
CA VAL A 190 -8.46 2.26 1.02
C VAL A 190 -7.02 1.92 1.43
N PHE A 191 -6.06 2.10 0.51
CA PHE A 191 -4.64 1.92 0.82
C PHE A 191 -4.19 2.88 1.91
N ALA A 192 -4.47 4.18 1.77
CA ALA A 192 -4.07 5.17 2.76
C ALA A 192 -4.71 4.89 4.13
N SER A 193 -6.01 4.59 4.19
CA SER A 193 -6.73 4.47 5.46
C SER A 193 -6.17 3.39 6.38
N ILE A 194 -5.71 2.25 5.85
CA ILE A 194 -5.14 1.18 6.69
C ILE A 194 -3.81 1.56 7.34
N HIS A 195 -3.13 2.60 6.86
CA HIS A 195 -1.85 3.03 7.42
C HIS A 195 -2.02 3.69 8.79
N VAL A 196 -3.24 4.12 9.16
CA VAL A 196 -3.51 4.77 10.45
C VAL A 196 -3.01 3.94 11.64
N PHE A 197 -3.02 2.61 11.52
CA PHE A 197 -2.63 1.69 12.58
C PHE A 197 -1.11 1.59 12.80
N GLY A 198 -0.29 2.14 11.88
CA GLY A 198 1.16 2.18 12.00
C GLY A 198 1.72 3.58 12.25
N LEU A 199 0.87 4.53 12.63
CA LEU A 199 1.23 5.93 12.87
C LEU A 199 1.18 6.28 14.36
N ILE A 200 2.14 7.10 14.79
CA ILE A 200 2.24 7.68 16.13
C ILE A 200 2.09 9.19 16.00
N GLY A 201 1.09 9.75 16.70
CA GLY A 201 0.79 11.17 16.68
C GLY A 201 -0.65 11.48 17.11
N SER A 202 -0.99 12.76 17.15
CA SER A 202 -2.35 13.25 17.33
C SER A 202 -3.22 12.94 16.10
N PRO A 203 -4.57 12.96 16.22
CA PRO A 203 -5.46 12.73 15.10
C PRO A 203 -5.23 13.66 13.90
N THR A 204 -4.81 14.91 14.16
CA THR A 204 -4.50 15.88 13.10
C THR A 204 -3.23 15.51 12.35
N GLU A 205 -2.17 15.16 13.07
CA GLU A 205 -0.88 14.73 12.48
C GLU A 205 -1.06 13.42 11.69
N MET A 206 -1.90 12.50 12.19
CA MET A 206 -2.25 11.27 11.48
C MET A 206 -3.00 11.58 10.19
N LEU A 207 -4.00 12.46 10.22
CA LEU A 207 -4.76 12.85 9.01
C LEU A 207 -3.85 13.49 7.95
N VAL A 208 -2.87 14.29 8.38
CA VAL A 208 -1.82 14.85 7.52
C VAL A 208 -1.03 13.72 6.83
N THR A 209 -0.50 12.77 7.59
CA THR A 209 0.30 11.68 7.02
C THR A 209 -0.55 10.78 6.12
N LEU A 210 -1.80 10.52 6.48
CA LEU A 210 -2.74 9.79 5.61
C LEU A 210 -3.01 10.52 4.29
N THR A 211 -3.05 11.87 4.31
CA THR A 211 -3.19 12.69 3.10
C THR A 211 -1.95 12.57 2.21
N VAL A 212 -0.75 12.60 2.79
CA VAL A 212 0.50 12.35 2.07
C VAL A 212 0.47 10.96 1.42
N ILE A 213 0.15 9.92 2.20
CA ILE A 213 0.07 8.54 1.71
C ILE A 213 -0.96 8.40 0.60
N PHE A 214 -2.11 9.08 0.72
CA PHE A 214 -3.13 9.11 -0.33
C PHE A 214 -2.59 9.70 -1.64
N VAL A 215 -1.88 10.83 -1.58
CA VAL A 215 -1.25 11.43 -2.77
C VAL A 215 -0.22 10.50 -3.40
N LEU A 216 0.64 9.87 -2.59
CA LEU A 216 1.60 8.89 -3.07
C LEU A 216 0.90 7.68 -3.71
N ALA A 217 -0.19 7.22 -3.10
CA ALA A 217 -0.98 6.12 -3.63
C ALA A 217 -1.65 6.44 -4.97
N LEU A 218 -2.11 7.69 -5.17
CA LEU A 218 -2.61 8.17 -6.46
C LEU A 218 -1.52 8.15 -7.54
N ILE A 219 -0.28 8.55 -7.18
CA ILE A 219 0.87 8.51 -8.09
C ILE A 219 1.17 7.07 -8.50
N LEU A 220 1.24 6.13 -7.54
CA LEU A 220 1.49 4.71 -7.81
C LEU A 220 0.37 4.08 -8.65
N GLY A 221 -0.90 4.37 -8.33
CA GLY A 221 -2.06 3.88 -9.09
C GLY A 221 -2.09 4.42 -10.52
N SER A 222 -1.73 5.69 -10.71
CA SER A 222 -1.57 6.31 -12.04
C SER A 222 -0.39 5.71 -12.80
N LEU A 223 0.73 5.47 -12.11
CA LEU A 223 1.92 4.84 -12.70
C LEU A 223 1.62 3.42 -13.19
N TYR A 224 0.82 2.66 -12.43
CA TYR A 224 0.35 1.34 -12.88
C TYR A 224 -0.48 1.45 -14.16
N GLU A 225 -1.44 2.37 -14.20
CA GLU A 225 -2.33 2.56 -15.34
C GLU A 225 -1.56 3.00 -16.59
N LEU A 226 -0.64 3.96 -16.45
CA LEU A 226 0.14 4.51 -17.56
C LEU A 226 1.20 3.55 -18.09
N SER A 227 1.87 2.80 -17.20
CA SER A 227 2.88 1.84 -17.61
C SER A 227 2.29 0.51 -18.09
N GLY A 228 1.06 0.19 -17.65
CA GLY A 228 0.48 -1.13 -17.81
C GLY A 228 1.37 -2.24 -17.28
N ASN A 229 2.19 -1.97 -16.25
CA ASN A 229 3.12 -2.94 -15.68
C ASN A 229 3.15 -2.84 -14.15
N LEU A 230 2.73 -3.90 -13.46
CA LEU A 230 2.64 -3.94 -11.99
C LEU A 230 4.03 -3.94 -11.31
N VAL A 231 5.06 -4.42 -12.01
CA VAL A 231 6.43 -4.44 -11.48
C VAL A 231 6.98 -3.03 -11.26
N ILE A 232 6.55 -2.07 -12.09
CA ILE A 232 7.02 -0.68 -12.02
C ILE A 232 6.59 0.02 -10.72
N PRO A 233 5.29 0.14 -10.39
CA PRO A 233 4.88 0.74 -9.13
C PRO A 233 5.39 -0.07 -7.93
N ALA A 234 5.53 -1.40 -8.03
CA ALA A 234 6.09 -2.22 -6.93
C ALA A 234 7.54 -1.85 -6.61
N ILE A 235 8.39 -1.69 -7.63
CA ILE A 235 9.77 -1.24 -7.45
C ILE A 235 9.80 0.20 -6.95
N VAL A 236 9.01 1.10 -7.54
CA VAL A 236 8.99 2.52 -7.14
C VAL A 236 8.57 2.67 -5.68
N HIS A 237 7.54 1.95 -5.27
CA HIS A 237 7.07 1.93 -3.89
C HIS A 237 8.12 1.36 -2.94
N GLY A 238 8.65 0.16 -3.24
CA GLY A 238 9.67 -0.47 -2.40
C GLY A 238 10.93 0.39 -2.24
N LEU A 239 11.37 1.04 -3.32
CA LEU A 239 12.49 1.99 -3.30
C LEU A 239 12.17 3.26 -2.52
N PHE A 240 10.96 3.80 -2.62
CA PHE A 240 10.56 4.95 -1.82
C PHE A 240 10.64 4.64 -0.32
N ASN A 241 10.09 3.49 0.10
CA ASN A 241 10.17 3.06 1.50
C ASN A 241 11.64 2.85 1.94
N ALA A 242 12.45 2.21 1.09
CA ALA A 242 13.88 2.05 1.34
C ALA A 242 14.61 3.40 1.51
N ILE A 243 14.30 4.40 0.68
CA ILE A 243 14.86 5.75 0.80
C ILE A 243 14.50 6.36 2.16
N GLN A 244 13.24 6.24 2.60
CA GLN A 244 12.82 6.75 3.91
C GLN A 244 13.61 6.11 5.07
N PHE A 245 13.82 4.79 5.02
CA PHE A 245 14.62 4.10 6.04
C PHE A 245 16.10 4.49 6.00
N LEU A 246 16.67 4.67 4.81
CA LEU A 246 18.06 5.14 4.66
C LEU A 246 18.25 6.58 5.16
N ILE A 247 17.26 7.46 4.93
CA ILE A 247 17.25 8.82 5.49
C ILE A 247 17.24 8.74 7.01
N ALA A 248 16.30 7.99 7.61
CA ALA A 248 16.24 7.81 9.06
C ALA A 248 17.55 7.23 9.64
N TYR A 249 18.15 6.25 8.95
CA TYR A 249 19.41 5.65 9.36
C TYR A 249 20.55 6.69 9.34
N SER A 250 20.61 7.50 8.29
CA SER A 250 21.64 8.55 8.16
C SER A 250 21.56 9.61 9.26
N GLN A 251 20.35 9.92 9.75
CA GLN A 251 20.11 10.85 10.85
C GLN A 251 20.66 10.29 12.17
N VAL A 252 20.37 9.03 12.49
CA VAL A 252 20.87 8.41 13.73
C VAL A 252 22.40 8.27 13.72
N MET A 253 22.99 7.99 12.56
CA MET A 253 24.44 7.84 12.43
C MET A 253 25.20 9.18 12.34
N GLY A 254 24.49 10.32 12.33
CA GLY A 254 25.11 11.64 12.16
C GLY A 254 25.79 11.86 10.80
N ILE A 255 25.35 11.13 9.77
CA ILE A 255 25.91 11.19 8.41
C ILE A 255 25.26 12.34 7.62
N ALA A 256 23.98 12.61 7.89
CA ALA A 256 23.28 13.78 7.35
C ALA A 256 23.39 14.96 8.34
N ALA A 257 23.65 16.17 7.83
CA ALA A 257 23.60 17.39 8.63
C ALA A 257 22.17 17.65 9.15
N PRO A 258 22.01 18.25 10.34
CA PRO A 258 20.70 18.53 10.93
C PRO A 258 19.82 19.43 10.05
#